data_AF-A0A399ELS6-F1
#
_entry.id   AF-A0A399ELS6-F1
#
_cell.length_a   1.000
_cell.length_b   1.000
_cell.length_c   1.000
_cell.angle_alpha   90.00
_cell.angle_beta   90.00
_cell.angle_gamma   90.00
#
_symmetry.space_group_name_H-M   'P 1'
#
loop_
_entity.id
_entity.type
_entity.pdbx_description
1 polymer ?
#
loop_
_entity_poly.entity_id
_entity_poly.type
_entity_poly.pdbx_seq_one_letter_code
_entity_poly.pdbx_strand_id
1 'polypeptide(L)'
;MDTPKPKRLRRRKPGDLGQLRAVLWSVLVEAESIAQNRLLDEHTRLKAVSALATAAGAYLKATEQGDLEARLSSLEAALKQPPLRKIL
;
A
#
# COMPACT_ATOMS: atom_id res chain seq x y z
N MET A 1 -11.36 -25.17 -38.80
CA MET A 1 -11.91 -24.47 -37.62
C MET A 1 -10.84 -24.52 -36.54
N ASP A 2 -9.93 -23.53 -36.51
CA ASP A 2 -8.90 -23.43 -35.47
C ASP A 2 -9.49 -22.77 -34.23
N THR A 3 -9.53 -23.50 -33.12
CA THR A 3 -9.96 -22.99 -31.82
C THR A 3 -8.85 -22.11 -31.22
N PRO A 4 -9.15 -20.86 -30.80
CA PRO A 4 -8.13 -20.00 -30.21
C PRO A 4 -7.68 -20.57 -28.86
N LYS A 5 -6.38 -20.88 -28.74
CA LYS A 5 -5.78 -21.35 -27.49
C LYS A 5 -5.92 -20.29 -26.38
N PRO A 6 -6.28 -20.68 -25.15
CA PRO A 6 -6.44 -19.74 -24.05
C PRO A 6 -5.11 -19.10 -23.69
N LYS A 7 -5.07 -17.76 -23.73
CA LYS A 7 -3.89 -16.95 -23.39
C LYS A 7 -3.64 -17.08 -21.89
N ARG A 8 -2.55 -17.74 -21.50
CA ARG A 8 -2.15 -17.91 -20.09
C ARG A 8 -2.04 -16.53 -19.40
N LEU A 9 -2.78 -16.34 -18.30
CA LEU A 9 -2.63 -15.16 -17.45
C LEU A 9 -1.19 -15.08 -16.94
N ARG A 10 -0.48 -14.00 -17.27
CA ARG A 10 0.84 -13.73 -16.69
C ARG A 10 0.67 -13.52 -15.18
N ARG A 11 1.10 -14.49 -14.37
CA ARG A 11 1.25 -14.32 -12.92
C ARG A 11 2.30 -13.24 -12.69
N ARG A 12 1.88 -12.07 -12.21
CA ARG A 12 2.81 -11.04 -11.72
C ARG A 12 3.43 -11.54 -10.42
N LYS A 13 4.68 -11.13 -10.14
CA LYS A 13 5.30 -11.39 -8.85
C LYS A 13 4.43 -10.75 -7.74
N PRO A 14 4.30 -11.40 -6.56
CA PRO A 14 3.65 -10.77 -5.44
C PRO A 14 4.38 -9.46 -5.12
N GLY A 15 3.62 -8.38 -4.94
CA GLY A 15 4.19 -7.10 -4.55
C GLY A 15 4.59 -7.09 -3.08
N ASP A 16 5.39 -6.11 -2.68
CA ASP A 16 5.73 -5.85 -1.27
C ASP A 16 4.86 -4.73 -0.67
N LEU A 17 4.94 -4.56 0.65
CA LEU A 17 4.16 -3.55 1.38
C LEU A 17 4.55 -2.12 0.98
N GLY A 18 5.82 -1.88 0.64
CA GLY A 18 6.29 -0.59 0.13
C GLY A 18 5.64 -0.23 -1.21
N GLN A 19 5.57 -1.19 -2.13
CA GLN A 19 4.88 -1.06 -3.41
C GLN A 19 3.40 -0.80 -3.23
N LEU A 20 2.73 -1.50 -2.31
CA LEU A 20 1.33 -1.26 -2.00
C LEU A 20 1.11 0.17 -1.50
N ARG A 21 1.93 0.65 -0.56
CA ARG A 21 1.85 2.04 -0.05
C ARG A 21 2.05 3.05 -1.17
N ALA A 22 3.01 2.85 -2.06
CA ALA A 22 3.25 3.74 -3.19
C ALA A 22 2.04 3.82 -4.13
N VAL A 23 1.42 2.67 -4.44
CA VAL A 23 0.20 2.63 -5.27
C VAL A 23 -0.96 3.35 -4.56
N LEU A 24 -1.22 3.04 -3.29
CA LEU A 24 -2.30 3.68 -2.53
C LEU A 24 -2.10 5.19 -2.42
N TRP A 25 -0.87 5.66 -2.23
CA TRP A 25 -0.54 7.08 -2.25
C TRP A 25 -0.86 7.73 -3.59
N SER A 26 -0.48 7.09 -4.71
CA SER A 26 -0.82 7.62 -6.04
C SER A 26 -2.33 7.72 -6.27
N VAL A 27 -3.10 6.76 -5.76
CA VAL A 27 -4.57 6.78 -5.84
C VAL A 27 -5.17 7.92 -5.00
N LEU A 28 -4.60 8.20 -3.83
CA LEU A 28 -5.02 9.33 -3.00
C LEU A 28 -4.85 10.66 -3.72
N VAL A 29 -3.68 10.89 -4.31
CA VAL A 29 -3.39 12.13 -5.06
C VAL A 29 -4.33 12.28 -6.26
N GLU A 30 -4.58 11.20 -6.99
CA GLU A 30 -5.48 11.23 -8.14
C GLU A 30 -6.94 11.49 -7.72
N ALA A 31 -7.43 10.80 -6.69
CA ALA A 31 -8.79 10.99 -6.18
C ALA A 31 -9.01 12.41 -5.63
N GLU A 32 -8.00 12.98 -4.97
CA GLU A 32 -8.04 14.37 -4.52
C GLU A 32 -8.16 15.35 -5.70
N SER A 33 -7.33 15.17 -6.72
CA SER A 33 -7.37 15.99 -7.94
C SER A 33 -8.76 15.98 -8.59
N ILE A 34 -9.36 14.79 -8.75
CA ILE A 34 -10.72 14.63 -9.30
C ILE A 34 -11.76 15.30 -8.39
N ALA A 35 -11.68 15.12 -7.08
CA ALA A 35 -12.63 15.69 -6.13
C ALA A 35 -12.61 17.23 -6.11
N GLN A 36 -11.44 17.84 -6.30
CA GLN A 36 -11.25 19.29 -6.30
C GLN A 36 -11.55 19.94 -7.67
N ASN A 37 -11.57 19.17 -8.76
CA ASN A 37 -11.80 19.68 -10.10
C ASN A 37 -13.27 20.11 -10.30
N ARG A 38 -13.52 21.41 -10.24
CA ARG A 38 -14.87 22.03 -10.40
C ARG A 38 -15.43 21.96 -11.82
N LEU A 39 -14.63 21.57 -12.82
CA LEU A 39 -15.09 21.39 -14.19
C LEU A 39 -15.79 20.03 -14.39
N LEU A 40 -15.61 19.10 -13.45
CA LEU A 40 -16.28 17.79 -13.47
C LEU A 40 -17.66 17.89 -12.82
N ASP A 41 -18.56 17.00 -13.24
CA ASP A 41 -19.89 16.90 -12.66
C ASP A 41 -19.84 16.49 -11.18
N GLU A 42 -20.86 16.90 -10.43
CA GLU A 42 -20.94 16.68 -8.97
C GLU A 42 -20.84 15.21 -8.59
N HIS A 43 -21.47 14.32 -9.36
CA HIS A 43 -21.50 12.91 -9.05
C HIS A 43 -20.12 12.25 -9.21
N THR A 44 -19.36 12.61 -10.25
CA THR A 44 -17.96 12.21 -10.41
C THR A 44 -17.10 12.69 -9.24
N ARG A 45 -17.28 13.94 -8.81
CA ARG A 45 -16.54 14.49 -7.67
C ARG A 45 -16.87 13.80 -6.35
N LEU A 46 -18.15 13.52 -6.09
CA LEU A 46 -18.57 12.81 -4.88
C LEU A 46 -18.02 11.37 -4.84
N LYS A 47 -18.00 10.67 -5.98
CA LYS A 47 -17.35 9.35 -6.08
C LYS A 47 -15.86 9.42 -5.76
N ALA A 48 -15.17 10.46 -6.24
CA ALA A 48 -13.76 10.66 -5.93
C ALA A 48 -13.53 10.90 -4.43
N VAL A 49 -14.41 11.66 -3.76
CA VAL A 49 -14.36 11.83 -2.28
C VAL A 49 -14.54 10.49 -1.55
N SER A 50 -15.51 9.66 -1.97
CA SER A 50 -15.68 8.33 -1.37
C SER A 50 -14.48 7.40 -1.61
N ALA A 51 -13.92 7.43 -2.82
CA ALA A 51 -12.72 6.69 -3.17
C ALA A 51 -11.51 7.16 -2.33
N LEU A 52 -11.37 8.47 -2.13
CA LEU A 52 -10.34 9.08 -1.28
C LEU A 52 -10.43 8.55 0.16
N ALA A 53 -11.61 8.60 0.78
CA ALA A 53 -11.82 8.11 2.14
C ALA A 53 -11.47 6.61 2.27
N THR A 54 -11.85 5.82 1.27
CA THR A 54 -11.55 4.38 1.22
C THR A 54 -10.06 4.12 1.09
N ALA A 55 -9.39 4.80 0.16
CA ALA A 55 -7.96 4.68 -0.08
C ALA A 55 -7.14 5.15 1.13
N ALA A 56 -7.59 6.20 1.82
CA ALA A 56 -6.93 6.73 3.02
C ALA A 56 -6.94 5.69 4.15
N GLY A 57 -8.08 5.05 4.39
CA GLY A 57 -8.18 3.97 5.38
C GLY A 57 -7.31 2.77 5.03
N ALA A 58 -7.22 2.40 3.74
CA ALA A 58 -6.33 1.33 3.29
C ALA A 58 -4.84 1.70 3.45
N TYR A 59 -4.47 2.94 3.13
CA TYR A 59 -3.11 3.45 3.24
C TYR A 59 -2.63 3.50 4.70
N LEU A 60 -3.50 3.95 5.62
CA LEU A 60 -3.22 3.97 7.06
C LEU A 60 -2.86 2.57 7.56
N LYS A 61 -3.71 1.57 7.26
CA LYS A 61 -3.47 0.18 7.66
C LYS A 61 -2.16 -0.38 7.10
N ALA A 62 -1.86 -0.10 5.83
CA ALA A 62 -0.61 -0.53 5.21
C ALA A 62 0.62 0.14 5.86
N THR A 63 0.48 1.38 6.33
CA THR A 63 1.54 2.10 7.04
C THR A 63 1.75 1.53 8.43
N GLU A 64 0.68 1.36 9.20
CA GLU A 64 0.71 0.75 10.53
C GLU A 64 1.38 -0.63 10.51
N GLN A 65 1.03 -1.46 9.51
CA GLN A 65 1.63 -2.77 9.37
C GLN A 65 3.14 -2.70 9.08
N GLY A 66 3.58 -1.74 8.27
CA GLY A 66 5.01 -1.54 8.01
C GLY A 66 5.79 -1.09 9.25
N ASP A 67 5.18 -0.24 10.07
CA ASP A 67 5.77 0.21 11.34
C ASP A 67 5.87 -0.94 12.35
N LEU A 68 4.86 -1.81 12.40
CA LEU A 68 4.88 -3.02 13.23
C LEU A 68 5.96 -4.01 12.78
N GLU A 69 6.10 -4.25 11.48
CA GLU A 69 7.17 -5.10 10.93
C GLU A 69 8.56 -4.56 11.26
N ALA A 70 8.76 -3.25 11.13
CA ALA A 70 10.03 -2.60 11.49
C ALA A 70 10.33 -2.72 12.99
N ARG A 71 9.32 -2.49 13.84
CA ARG A 71 9.47 -2.62 15.30
C ARG A 71 9.77 -4.05 15.72
N LEU A 72 9.08 -5.04 15.15
CA LEU A 72 9.35 -6.45 15.40
C LEU A 72 10.77 -6.82 15.00
N SER A 73 11.20 -6.42 13.80
CA SER A 73 12.56 -6.68 13.33
C SER A 73 13.63 -6.07 14.26
N SER A 74 13.42 -4.84 14.74
CA SER A 74 14.31 -4.20 15.71
C SER A 74 14.37 -4.95 17.03
N LEU A 75 13.24 -5.44 17.54
CA LEU A 75 13.18 -6.21 18.79
C LEU A 75 13.88 -7.57 18.64
N GLU A 76 13.65 -8.26 17.53
CA GLU A 76 14.32 -9.52 17.22
C GLU A 76 15.84 -9.34 17.07
N ALA A 77 16.29 -8.24 16.48
CA ALA A 77 17.71 -7.92 16.38
C ALA A 77 18.33 -7.65 17.76
N ALA A 78 17.63 -6.92 18.63
CA ALA A 78 18.09 -6.67 20.00
C ALA A 78 18.20 -7.95 20.83
N LEU A 79 17.25 -8.87 20.70
CA LEU A 79 17.28 -10.16 21.39
C LEU A 79 18.40 -11.10 20.91
N LYS A 80 18.81 -10.98 19.63
CA LYS A 80 19.90 -11.78 19.05
C LYS A 80 21.30 -11.27 19.44
N GLN A 81 21.43 -10.07 20.01
CA GLN A 81 22.73 -9.59 20.48
C GLN A 81 23.15 -10.35 21.74
N PRO A 82 24.33 -11.02 21.75
CA PRO A 82 24.83 -11.68 22.94
C PRO A 82 25.07 -10.64 24.05
N PRO A 83 24.87 -10.99 25.33
CA PRO A 83 25.10 -10.06 26.42
C PRO A 83 26.55 -9.57 26.37
N LEU A 84 26.74 -8.25 26.36
CA LEU A 84 28.04 -7.61 26.52
C LEU A 84 28.68 -8.19 27.79
N ARG A 85 29.72 -9.01 27.62
CA ARG A 85 30.51 -9.52 28.75
C ARG A 85 31.03 -8.30 29.51
N LYS A 86 30.54 -8.08 30.73
CA LYS A 86 31.14 -7.13 31.65
C LYS A 86 32.57 -7.61 31.89
N ILE A 87 33.54 -6.87 31.32
CA ILE A 87 34.94 -7.01 31.68
C ILE A 87 35.04 -6.40 33.08
N LEU A 88 35.22 -7.27 34.08
CA LEU A 88 35.60 -6.90 35.45
C LEU A 88 37.07 -6.46 35.46
#